data_AF-A0A328F699-F1
#
_entry.id   AF-A0A328F699-F1
#
_cell.length_a   1.000
_cell.length_b   1.000
_cell.length_c   1.000
_cell.angle_alpha   90.00
_cell.angle_beta   90.00
_cell.angle_gamma   90.00
#
_symmetry.space_group_name_H-M   'P 1'
#
loop_
_entity.id
_entity.type
_entity.pdbx_description
1 polymer ?
#
loop_
_entity_poly.entity_id
_entity_poly.type
_entity_poly.pdbx_seq_one_letter_code
_entity_poly.pdbx_strand_id
1 'polypeptide(L)'
;MTPELTAKLQQITEQNIMDIEAHKQKGKSVVGYYCLYGPTELAVAADAIPLPLCGTRQDPIEAAEQTLPRNLCPLIKSSYGFAATGTCPFFKFSDMIVADTTCDGKKKMFEIMGKMKLVHVLQLPQQQNTALFLDPWVTELEQLRQVIGDQAGVPITDERLRAAICLLNRERRAKKAFMDVAAVKPSPISGTQMLEILFKTGFFADKEKGIDLINEITDACLQKAEKQESPFTTDTPRILLTGVPVGLGSDKVVKILENSGADVVAFENCSGYKQVFQVDEDKDPIRALAKQYLAIPCSVMSPNPGREDLLIRMVETFKVDGIVDLTWQACHTYNVEAFQIRELAEQTFNLPYLHLETDYSESDTEQLRVRIEAFLEMI
;
A
#
# COMPACT_ATOMS: atom_id res chain seq x y z
N MET A 1 1.63 -23.05 5.55
CA MET A 1 1.27 -23.07 4.12
C MET A 1 1.69 -24.42 3.59
N THR A 2 0.99 -24.95 2.60
CA THR A 2 1.41 -26.19 1.95
C THR A 2 2.77 -25.98 1.26
N PRO A 3 3.60 -27.02 1.10
CA PRO A 3 4.87 -26.91 0.37
C PRO A 3 4.68 -26.35 -1.05
N GLU A 4 3.57 -26.69 -1.71
CA GLU A 4 3.21 -26.18 -3.04
C GLU A 4 2.98 -24.66 -3.04
N LEU A 5 2.20 -24.15 -2.08
CA LEU A 5 1.92 -22.72 -1.98
C LEU A 5 3.17 -21.90 -1.65
N THR A 6 4.03 -22.46 -0.79
CA THR A 6 5.35 -21.85 -0.49
C THR A 6 6.22 -21.78 -1.75
N ALA A 7 6.25 -22.84 -2.57
CA ALA A 7 7.00 -22.84 -3.83
C ALA A 7 6.43 -21.82 -4.84
N LYS A 8 5.10 -21.73 -4.97
CA LYS A 8 4.43 -20.69 -5.78
C LYS A 8 4.86 -19.29 -5.36
N LEU A 9 4.85 -18.98 -4.06
CA LEU A 9 5.25 -17.68 -3.52
C LEU A 9 6.74 -17.35 -3.68
N GLN A 10 7.61 -18.36 -3.79
CA GLN A 10 9.03 -18.15 -4.07
C GLN A 10 9.26 -17.74 -5.53
N GLN A 11 8.51 -18.31 -6.46
CA GLN A 11 8.68 -18.08 -7.91
C GLN A 11 7.86 -16.90 -8.46
N ILE A 12 6.85 -16.44 -7.71
CA ILE A 12 5.89 -15.42 -8.15
C ILE A 12 6.53 -14.13 -8.67
N THR A 13 7.64 -13.66 -8.08
CA THR A 13 8.30 -12.42 -8.51
C THR A 13 8.88 -12.57 -9.92
N GLU A 14 9.58 -13.68 -10.17
CA GLU A 14 10.14 -13.98 -11.50
C GLU A 14 9.03 -14.21 -12.51
N GLN A 15 7.99 -14.96 -12.11
CA GLN A 15 6.82 -15.20 -12.96
C GLN A 15 6.10 -13.90 -13.33
N ASN A 16 5.92 -12.97 -12.38
CA ASN A 16 5.30 -11.68 -12.65
C ASN A 16 6.09 -10.88 -13.69
N ILE A 17 7.42 -10.88 -13.62
CA ILE A 17 8.28 -10.21 -14.61
C ILE A 17 8.08 -10.86 -15.99
N MET A 18 8.13 -12.18 -16.07
CA MET A 18 7.93 -12.91 -17.33
C MET A 18 6.53 -12.68 -17.92
N ASP A 19 5.49 -12.67 -17.09
CA ASP A 19 4.11 -12.42 -17.51
C ASP A 19 3.97 -10.99 -18.07
N ILE A 20 4.52 -9.98 -17.39
CA ILE A 20 4.51 -8.59 -17.86
C ILE A 20 5.24 -8.48 -19.21
N GLU A 21 6.41 -9.10 -19.36
CA GLU A 21 7.14 -9.13 -20.63
C GLU A 21 6.33 -9.76 -21.76
N ALA A 22 5.69 -10.92 -21.50
CA ALA A 22 4.84 -11.61 -22.46
C ALA A 22 3.62 -10.77 -22.86
N HIS A 23 3.03 -10.02 -21.92
CA HIS A 23 1.94 -9.09 -22.22
C HIS A 23 2.41 -7.88 -23.03
N LYS A 24 3.58 -7.31 -22.72
CA LYS A 24 4.16 -6.22 -23.52
C LYS A 24 4.48 -6.66 -24.95
N GLN A 25 4.99 -7.88 -25.14
CA GLN A 25 5.24 -8.44 -26.48
C GLN A 25 3.95 -8.58 -27.31
N LYS A 26 2.79 -8.71 -26.66
CA LYS A 26 1.45 -8.71 -27.28
C LYS A 26 0.89 -7.30 -27.49
N GLY A 27 1.66 -6.26 -27.20
CA GLY A 27 1.27 -4.86 -27.37
C GLY A 27 0.46 -4.26 -26.21
N LYS A 28 0.32 -4.94 -25.07
CA LYS A 28 -0.34 -4.35 -23.90
C LYS A 28 0.53 -3.25 -23.28
N SER A 29 -0.11 -2.12 -22.97
CA SER A 29 0.52 -1.04 -22.23
C SER A 29 0.63 -1.35 -20.75
N VAL A 30 1.57 -0.67 -20.09
CA VAL A 30 1.80 -0.77 -18.65
C VAL A 30 1.76 0.63 -18.06
N VAL A 31 1.02 0.81 -16.98
CA VAL A 31 0.87 2.10 -16.29
C VAL A 31 1.42 1.96 -14.88
N GLY A 32 2.43 2.77 -14.55
CA GLY A 32 3.05 2.77 -13.23
C GLY A 32 2.37 3.72 -12.26
N TYR A 33 2.20 3.32 -11.00
CA TYR A 33 1.50 4.09 -9.97
C TYR A 33 2.37 4.26 -8.71
N TYR A 34 2.41 5.47 -8.17
CA TYR A 34 3.15 5.80 -6.94
C TYR A 34 2.27 6.10 -5.72
N CYS A 35 0.94 5.96 -5.83
CA CYS A 35 0.02 6.21 -4.73
C CYS A 35 -1.34 5.54 -4.95
N LEU A 36 -2.04 5.26 -3.85
CA LEU A 36 -3.40 4.73 -3.88
C LEU A 36 -4.43 5.73 -4.43
N TYR A 37 -4.09 7.03 -4.54
CA TYR A 37 -4.98 8.02 -5.15
C TYR A 37 -5.06 7.94 -6.68
N GLY A 38 -4.14 7.23 -7.33
CA GLY A 38 -4.21 6.95 -8.76
C GLY A 38 -5.12 5.74 -9.03
N PRO A 39 -6.29 5.91 -9.65
CA PRO A 39 -7.20 4.80 -9.89
C PRO A 39 -6.66 3.83 -10.94
N THR A 40 -6.41 2.60 -10.51
CA THR A 40 -5.88 1.53 -11.35
C THR A 40 -6.95 0.93 -12.26
N GLU A 41 -8.23 1.15 -11.94
CA GLU A 41 -9.39 0.82 -12.79
C GLU A 41 -9.25 1.42 -14.18
N LEU A 42 -8.72 2.65 -14.30
CA LEU A 42 -8.56 3.30 -15.60
C LEU A 42 -7.55 2.55 -16.49
N ALA A 43 -6.42 2.10 -15.92
CA ALA A 43 -5.47 1.26 -16.66
C ALA A 43 -6.10 -0.09 -17.05
N VAL A 44 -6.78 -0.76 -16.12
CA VAL A 44 -7.45 -2.04 -16.40
C VAL A 44 -8.53 -1.89 -17.47
N ALA A 45 -9.33 -0.83 -17.42
CA ALA A 45 -10.35 -0.54 -18.42
C ALA A 45 -9.75 -0.26 -19.80
N ALA A 46 -8.53 0.30 -19.86
CA ALA A 46 -7.74 0.46 -21.08
C ALA A 46 -7.00 -0.82 -21.53
N ASP A 47 -7.28 -1.99 -20.92
CA ASP A 47 -6.54 -3.24 -21.13
C ASP A 47 -5.02 -3.13 -20.87
N ALA A 48 -4.63 -2.18 -20.03
CA ALA A 48 -3.26 -1.96 -19.58
C ALA A 48 -3.01 -2.61 -18.21
N ILE A 49 -1.74 -2.91 -17.93
CA ILE A 49 -1.32 -3.50 -16.66
C ILE A 49 -0.96 -2.38 -15.66
N PRO A 50 -1.68 -2.23 -14.54
CA PRO A 50 -1.28 -1.32 -13.48
C PRO A 50 -0.17 -1.95 -12.61
N LEU A 51 0.94 -1.23 -12.40
CA LEU A 51 2.05 -1.67 -11.55
C LEU A 51 2.31 -0.67 -10.41
N PRO A 52 2.44 -1.13 -9.16
CA PRO A 52 2.90 -0.28 -8.07
C PRO A 52 4.41 -0.03 -8.19
N LEU A 53 4.86 1.20 -7.93
CA LEU A 53 6.25 1.61 -8.13
C LEU A 53 6.92 2.23 -6.89
N CYS A 54 6.21 2.38 -5.77
CA CYS A 54 6.84 2.89 -4.55
C CYS A 54 8.06 2.05 -4.16
N GLY A 55 9.23 2.68 -4.12
CA GLY A 55 10.47 2.04 -3.72
C GLY A 55 10.48 1.72 -2.23
N THR A 56 10.92 0.51 -1.90
CA THR A 56 10.94 -0.05 -0.53
C THR A 56 12.33 -0.46 -0.09
N ARG A 57 13.38 -0.10 -0.85
CA ARG A 57 14.74 -0.58 -0.60
C ARG A 57 15.76 0.54 -0.42
N GLN A 58 16.77 0.27 0.38
CA GLN A 58 17.85 1.19 0.70
C GLN A 58 18.86 1.37 -0.45
N ASP A 59 19.10 0.32 -1.25
CA ASP A 59 20.15 0.29 -2.29
C ASP A 59 20.11 1.43 -3.32
N PRO A 60 18.97 1.89 -3.87
CA PRO A 60 18.94 3.00 -4.81
C PRO A 60 19.09 4.40 -4.17
N ILE A 61 19.07 4.52 -2.84
CA ILE A 61 18.98 5.84 -2.18
C ILE A 61 20.22 6.70 -2.44
N GLU A 62 21.42 6.11 -2.42
CA GLU A 62 22.67 6.86 -2.69
C GLU A 62 22.65 7.51 -4.09
N ALA A 63 22.14 6.80 -5.10
CA ALA A 63 22.01 7.33 -6.45
C ALA A 63 20.98 8.46 -6.52
N ALA A 64 19.89 8.35 -5.77
CA ALA A 64 18.88 9.40 -5.69
C ALA A 64 19.42 10.69 -5.08
N GLU A 65 20.29 10.59 -4.07
CA GLU A 65 20.86 11.73 -3.35
C GLU A 65 21.83 12.58 -4.18
N GLN A 66 22.20 12.12 -5.38
CA GLN A 66 22.92 12.94 -6.36
C GLN A 66 22.04 14.03 -6.98
N THR A 67 20.71 13.88 -6.90
CA THR A 67 19.74 14.86 -7.44
C THR A 67 18.78 15.38 -6.37
N LEU A 68 18.34 14.50 -5.47
CA LEU A 68 17.40 14.81 -4.39
C LEU A 68 18.14 15.09 -3.09
N PRO A 69 17.61 15.93 -2.20
CA PRO A 69 18.27 16.21 -0.94
C PRO A 69 18.22 15.01 0.01
N ARG A 70 19.24 14.88 0.88
CA ARG A 70 19.36 13.77 1.84
C ARG A 70 18.23 13.74 2.87
N ASN A 71 17.78 14.91 3.31
CA ASN A 71 16.67 15.11 4.24
C ASN A 71 15.30 14.99 3.56
N LEU A 72 15.13 13.95 2.74
CA LEU A 72 13.88 13.62 2.06
C LEU A 72 13.46 12.21 2.42
N CYS A 73 12.15 11.95 2.39
CA CYS A 73 11.57 10.66 2.71
C CYS A 73 12.27 9.51 1.94
N PRO A 74 12.71 8.44 2.63
CA PRO A 74 13.40 7.31 2.02
C PRO A 74 12.58 6.62 0.93
N LEU A 75 11.24 6.60 1.03
CA LEU A 75 10.37 6.09 -0.03
C LEU A 75 10.57 6.87 -1.34
N ILE A 76 10.67 8.20 -1.25
CA ILE A 76 10.83 9.08 -2.41
C ILE A 76 12.22 8.91 -3.00
N LYS A 77 13.26 8.89 -2.15
CA LYS A 77 14.64 8.63 -2.56
C LYS A 77 14.76 7.26 -3.23
N SER A 78 14.20 6.21 -2.62
CA SER A 78 14.22 4.86 -3.15
C SER A 78 13.55 4.77 -4.52
N SER A 79 12.33 5.32 -4.63
CA SER A 79 11.56 5.39 -5.87
C SER A 79 12.33 6.08 -7.00
N TYR A 80 12.87 7.28 -6.73
CA TYR A 80 13.61 8.04 -7.73
C TYR A 80 14.94 7.40 -8.09
N GLY A 81 15.67 6.83 -7.12
CA GLY A 81 16.95 6.18 -7.37
C GLY A 81 16.80 4.94 -8.27
N PHE A 82 15.73 4.17 -8.10
CA PHE A 82 15.39 3.08 -9.03
C PHE A 82 15.13 3.56 -10.45
N ALA A 83 14.42 4.69 -10.60
CA ALA A 83 14.16 5.30 -11.90
C ALA A 83 15.45 5.87 -12.53
N ALA A 84 16.25 6.61 -11.77
CA ALA A 84 17.47 7.27 -12.21
C ALA A 84 18.56 6.27 -12.64
N THR A 85 18.63 5.11 -11.99
CA THR A 85 19.59 4.05 -12.31
C THR A 85 19.07 3.03 -13.33
N GLY A 86 17.77 3.06 -13.65
CA GLY A 86 17.15 2.09 -14.56
C GLY A 86 17.14 0.65 -14.04
N THR A 87 17.27 0.45 -12.73
CA THR A 87 17.43 -0.88 -12.09
C THR A 87 16.09 -1.51 -11.68
N CYS A 88 14.99 -0.75 -11.66
CA CYS A 88 13.66 -1.32 -11.41
C CYS A 88 13.00 -1.82 -12.71
N PRO A 89 12.78 -3.14 -12.86
CA PRO A 89 12.14 -3.70 -14.06
C PRO A 89 10.72 -3.16 -14.25
N PHE A 90 9.94 -3.02 -13.17
CA PHE A 90 8.57 -2.49 -13.24
C PHE A 90 8.52 -1.04 -13.71
N PHE A 91 9.47 -0.20 -13.26
CA PHE A 91 9.61 1.15 -13.79
C PHE A 91 9.96 1.09 -15.27
N LYS A 92 10.92 0.26 -15.69
CA LYS A 92 11.31 0.09 -17.10
C LYS A 92 10.13 -0.34 -17.97
N PHE A 93 9.31 -1.29 -17.51
CA PHE A 93 8.13 -1.77 -18.23
C PHE A 93 7.02 -0.74 -18.37
N SER A 94 6.87 0.19 -17.42
CA SER A 94 5.82 1.21 -17.47
C SER A 94 5.98 2.12 -18.69
N ASP A 95 4.94 2.31 -19.48
CA ASP A 95 4.95 3.22 -20.64
C ASP A 95 4.65 4.66 -20.21
N MET A 96 3.85 4.83 -19.16
CA MET A 96 3.62 6.09 -18.48
C MET A 96 3.53 5.90 -16.96
N ILE A 97 3.61 7.00 -16.24
CA ILE A 97 3.48 7.07 -14.78
C ILE A 97 2.27 7.93 -14.44
N VAL A 98 1.42 7.42 -13.53
CA VAL A 98 0.42 8.20 -12.82
C VAL A 98 0.99 8.60 -11.47
N ALA A 99 1.01 9.90 -11.26
CA ALA A 99 1.54 10.59 -10.09
C ALA A 99 0.47 11.51 -9.50
N ASP A 100 0.73 12.06 -8.33
CA ASP A 100 -0.23 12.86 -7.56
C ASP A 100 0.47 13.92 -6.71
N THR A 101 -0.21 15.04 -6.51
CA THR A 101 0.24 16.14 -5.64
C THR A 101 -0.05 15.86 -4.17
N THR A 102 0.43 14.73 -3.63
CA THR A 102 0.29 14.38 -2.21
C THR A 102 1.27 15.15 -1.32
N CYS A 103 2.43 14.58 -0.99
CA CYS A 103 3.43 15.28 -0.19
C CYS A 103 4.35 16.13 -1.08
N ASP A 104 4.93 17.20 -0.51
CA ASP A 104 5.80 18.13 -1.25
C ASP A 104 6.99 17.43 -1.92
N GLY A 105 7.57 16.45 -1.22
CA GLY A 105 8.68 15.66 -1.76
C GLY A 105 8.30 14.91 -3.03
N LYS A 106 7.13 14.25 -3.06
CA LYS A 106 6.65 13.52 -4.24
C LYS A 106 6.34 14.50 -5.37
N LYS A 107 5.58 15.56 -5.08
CA LYS A 107 5.21 16.61 -6.04
C LYS A 107 6.43 17.14 -6.80
N LYS A 108 7.49 17.55 -6.10
CA LYS A 108 8.70 18.08 -6.73
C LYS A 108 9.55 16.99 -7.39
N MET A 109 9.60 15.78 -6.84
CA MET A 109 10.32 14.66 -7.45
C MET A 109 9.71 14.28 -8.81
N PHE A 110 8.39 14.33 -8.97
CA PHE A 110 7.73 13.99 -10.23
C PHE A 110 8.06 14.96 -11.38
N GLU A 111 8.32 16.23 -11.11
CA GLU A 111 8.82 17.18 -12.13
C GLU A 111 10.19 16.77 -12.67
N ILE A 112 11.03 16.18 -11.83
CA ILE A 112 12.35 15.66 -12.22
C ILE A 112 12.18 14.34 -12.96
N MET A 113 11.34 13.44 -12.44
CA MET A 113 11.03 12.15 -13.08
C MET A 113 10.37 12.31 -14.46
N GLY A 114 9.62 13.38 -14.69
CA GLY A 114 9.03 13.71 -15.99
C GLY A 114 10.04 13.91 -17.12
N LYS A 115 11.33 14.09 -16.79
CA LYS A 115 12.43 14.12 -17.77
C LYS A 115 12.85 12.72 -18.25
N MET A 116 12.47 11.67 -17.52
CA MET A 116 12.86 10.28 -17.78
C MET A 116 11.73 9.48 -18.44
N LYS A 117 10.48 9.80 -18.13
CA LYS A 117 9.29 9.07 -18.57
C LYS A 117 8.08 10.00 -18.64
N LEU A 118 7.09 9.65 -19.43
CA LEU A 118 5.80 10.36 -19.42
C LEU A 118 5.17 10.23 -18.02
N VAL A 119 4.95 11.37 -17.36
CA VAL A 119 4.31 11.45 -16.05
C VAL A 119 3.06 12.31 -16.17
N HIS A 120 1.89 11.75 -15.83
CA HIS A 120 0.67 12.50 -15.61
C HIS A 120 0.49 12.74 -14.11
N VAL A 121 0.46 14.00 -13.68
CA VAL A 121 0.38 14.38 -12.27
C VAL A 121 -1.03 14.86 -11.93
N LEU A 122 -1.76 14.04 -11.18
CA LEU A 122 -3.07 14.35 -10.63
C LEU A 122 -2.97 15.48 -9.59
N GLN A 123 -3.79 16.51 -9.75
CA GLN A 123 -3.99 17.58 -8.77
C GLN A 123 -4.97 17.14 -7.69
N LEU A 124 -4.46 16.38 -6.71
CA LEU A 124 -5.24 15.87 -5.59
C LEU A 124 -5.72 17.01 -4.68
N PRO A 125 -7.03 17.11 -4.36
CA PRO A 125 -7.51 18.03 -3.34
C PRO A 125 -6.90 17.75 -1.96
N GLN A 126 -6.67 18.79 -1.16
CA GLN A 126 -6.11 18.65 0.19
C GLN A 126 -7.18 18.44 1.28
N GLN A 127 -8.46 18.33 0.90
CA GLN A 127 -9.56 18.04 1.82
C GLN A 127 -10.57 17.10 1.17
N GLN A 128 -11.29 16.37 2.00
CA GLN A 128 -12.26 15.35 1.57
C GLN A 128 -13.72 15.87 1.55
N ASN A 129 -13.92 17.20 1.61
CA ASN A 129 -15.25 17.79 1.52
C ASN A 129 -15.81 17.60 0.10
N THR A 130 -16.63 16.57 -0.07
CA THR A 130 -17.22 16.21 -1.37
C THR A 130 -18.06 17.31 -2.00
N ALA A 131 -18.69 18.20 -1.21
CA ALA A 131 -19.47 19.31 -1.75
C ALA A 131 -18.61 20.35 -2.48
N LEU A 132 -17.32 20.46 -2.12
CA LEU A 132 -16.39 21.42 -2.71
C LEU A 132 -15.43 20.77 -3.71
N PHE A 133 -14.98 19.55 -3.44
CA PHE A 133 -13.84 18.96 -4.13
C PHE A 133 -14.18 17.78 -5.03
N LEU A 134 -15.40 17.21 -4.97
CA LEU A 134 -15.74 16.06 -5.79
C LEU A 134 -15.81 16.41 -7.28
N ASP A 135 -16.44 17.51 -7.67
CA ASP A 135 -16.60 17.87 -9.10
C ASP A 135 -15.25 18.24 -9.77
N PRO A 136 -14.37 19.04 -9.15
CA PRO A 136 -13.01 19.22 -9.64
C PRO A 136 -12.23 17.90 -9.73
N TRP A 137 -12.37 17.03 -8.74
CA TRP A 137 -11.70 15.73 -8.73
C TRP A 137 -12.20 14.78 -9.83
N VAL A 138 -13.50 14.77 -10.10
CA VAL A 138 -14.07 14.04 -11.25
C VAL A 138 -13.48 14.55 -12.56
N THR A 139 -13.34 15.87 -12.70
CA THR A 139 -12.73 16.49 -13.90
C THR A 139 -11.28 16.03 -14.08
N GLU A 140 -10.51 15.98 -12.99
CA GLU A 140 -9.14 15.48 -13.01
C GLU A 140 -9.06 14.01 -13.44
N LEU A 141 -9.96 13.16 -12.92
CA LEU A 141 -10.00 11.74 -13.30
C LEU A 141 -10.48 11.51 -14.74
N GLU A 142 -11.36 12.35 -15.28
CA GLU A 142 -11.74 12.31 -16.69
C GLU A 142 -10.55 12.68 -17.61
N GLN A 143 -9.71 13.65 -17.21
CA GLN A 143 -8.48 13.94 -17.94
C GLN A 143 -7.51 12.74 -17.90
N LEU A 144 -7.35 12.12 -16.74
CA LEU A 144 -6.53 10.92 -16.61
C LEU A 144 -7.09 9.76 -17.47
N ARG A 145 -8.40 9.57 -17.49
CA ARG A 145 -9.09 8.58 -18.33
C ARG A 145 -8.71 8.76 -19.80
N GLN A 146 -8.75 10.00 -20.31
CA GLN A 146 -8.35 10.30 -21.67
C GLN A 146 -6.86 9.99 -21.92
N VAL A 147 -5.98 10.46 -21.03
CA VAL A 147 -4.52 10.26 -21.18
C VAL A 147 -4.13 8.78 -21.17
N ILE A 148 -4.71 7.98 -20.25
CA ILE A 148 -4.47 6.53 -20.22
C ILE A 148 -5.03 5.87 -21.48
N GLY A 149 -6.24 6.23 -21.91
CA GLY A 149 -6.87 5.67 -23.10
C GLY A 149 -6.06 5.94 -24.38
N ASP A 150 -5.55 7.16 -24.53
CA ASP A 150 -4.69 7.55 -25.66
C ASP A 150 -3.34 6.82 -25.62
N GLN A 151 -2.71 6.75 -24.44
CA GLN A 151 -1.43 6.05 -24.26
C GLN A 151 -1.55 4.55 -24.55
N ALA A 152 -2.66 3.93 -24.18
CA ALA A 152 -2.92 2.52 -24.42
C ALA A 152 -3.49 2.22 -25.82
N GLY A 153 -3.97 3.23 -26.54
CA GLY A 153 -4.70 3.06 -27.80
C GLY A 153 -6.07 2.37 -27.61
N VAL A 154 -6.61 2.39 -26.39
CA VAL A 154 -7.87 1.73 -26.03
C VAL A 154 -8.78 2.74 -25.31
N PRO A 155 -9.85 3.22 -25.97
CA PRO A 155 -10.81 4.11 -25.32
C PRO A 155 -11.44 3.47 -24.09
N ILE A 156 -11.43 4.20 -22.97
CA ILE A 156 -12.07 3.77 -21.73
C ILE A 156 -13.54 4.20 -21.82
N THR A 157 -14.45 3.31 -22.16
CA THR A 157 -15.91 3.58 -22.09
C THR A 157 -16.44 3.32 -20.67
N ASP A 158 -17.65 3.79 -20.37
CA ASP A 158 -18.27 3.57 -19.06
C ASP A 158 -18.50 2.08 -18.79
N GLU A 159 -18.81 1.28 -19.82
CA GLU A 159 -18.97 -0.17 -19.70
C GLU A 159 -17.65 -0.83 -19.32
N ARG A 160 -16.54 -0.43 -19.96
CA ARG A 160 -15.20 -0.94 -19.63
C ARG A 160 -14.78 -0.52 -18.22
N LEU A 161 -15.09 0.71 -17.83
CA LEU A 161 -14.79 1.21 -16.50
C LEU A 161 -15.60 0.47 -15.42
N ARG A 162 -16.89 0.22 -15.64
CA ARG A 162 -17.72 -0.61 -14.74
C ARG A 162 -17.14 -2.02 -14.60
N ALA A 163 -16.76 -2.66 -15.71
CA ALA A 163 -16.14 -3.99 -15.67
C ALA A 163 -14.82 -3.99 -14.86
N ALA A 164 -13.99 -2.97 -15.04
CA ALA A 164 -12.74 -2.81 -14.28
C ALA A 164 -13.01 -2.58 -12.78
N ILE A 165 -14.02 -1.77 -12.44
CA ILE A 165 -14.48 -1.55 -11.06
C ILE A 165 -14.90 -2.89 -10.42
N CYS A 166 -15.76 -3.68 -11.08
CA CYS A 166 -16.20 -4.98 -10.56
C CYS A 166 -15.01 -5.93 -10.33
N LEU A 167 -14.06 -5.98 -11.28
CA LEU A 167 -12.86 -6.81 -11.17
C LEU A 167 -11.98 -6.39 -9.99
N LEU A 168 -11.66 -5.10 -9.87
CA LEU A 168 -10.80 -4.61 -8.79
C LEU A 168 -11.51 -4.63 -7.43
N ASN A 169 -12.83 -4.53 -7.38
CA ASN A 169 -13.58 -4.79 -6.14
C ASN A 169 -13.48 -6.26 -5.70
N ARG A 170 -13.45 -7.24 -6.62
CA ARG A 170 -13.16 -8.64 -6.29
C ARG A 170 -11.75 -8.78 -5.71
N GLU A 171 -10.75 -8.13 -6.30
CA GLU A 171 -9.38 -8.08 -5.76
C GLU A 171 -9.33 -7.48 -4.35
N ARG A 172 -10.01 -6.35 -4.13
CA ARG A 172 -10.11 -5.71 -2.81
C ARG A 172 -10.77 -6.63 -1.78
N ARG A 173 -11.85 -7.32 -2.15
CA ARG A 173 -12.52 -8.31 -1.27
C ARG A 173 -11.59 -9.47 -0.92
N ALA A 174 -10.86 -10.02 -1.89
CA ALA A 174 -9.90 -11.09 -1.65
C ALA A 174 -8.77 -10.63 -0.71
N LYS A 175 -8.15 -9.47 -0.98
CA LYS A 175 -7.12 -8.88 -0.11
C LYS A 175 -7.63 -8.61 1.30
N LYS A 176 -8.86 -8.09 1.43
CA LYS A 176 -9.48 -7.85 2.74
C LYS A 176 -9.67 -9.16 3.48
N ALA A 177 -10.29 -10.17 2.85
CA ALA A 177 -10.50 -11.48 3.46
C ALA A 177 -9.17 -12.11 3.91
N PHE A 178 -8.12 -11.99 3.10
CA PHE A 178 -6.77 -12.42 3.48
C PHE A 178 -6.23 -11.68 4.71
N MET A 179 -6.33 -10.35 4.77
CA MET A 179 -5.88 -9.60 5.95
C MET A 179 -6.73 -9.90 7.19
N ASP A 180 -8.03 -10.13 7.02
CA ASP A 180 -8.98 -10.43 8.09
C ASP A 180 -8.66 -11.75 8.81
N VAL A 181 -7.92 -12.69 8.19
CA VAL A 181 -7.56 -13.97 8.86
C VAL A 181 -6.77 -13.75 10.14
N ALA A 182 -6.00 -12.65 10.23
CA ALA A 182 -5.23 -12.31 11.41
C ALA A 182 -6.11 -11.83 12.57
N ALA A 183 -7.42 -11.60 12.39
CA ALA A 183 -8.36 -11.34 13.48
C ALA A 183 -8.60 -12.58 14.37
N VAL A 184 -8.28 -13.79 13.88
CA VAL A 184 -8.26 -15.00 14.70
C VAL A 184 -7.18 -14.89 15.77
N LYS A 185 -7.47 -15.35 16.99
CA LYS A 185 -6.52 -15.37 18.13
C LYS A 185 -6.31 -16.82 18.58
N PRO A 186 -5.10 -17.39 18.47
CA PRO A 186 -3.89 -16.77 17.91
C PRO A 186 -3.92 -16.66 16.36
N SER A 187 -3.19 -15.70 15.79
CA SER A 187 -3.19 -15.46 14.34
C SER A 187 -2.55 -16.64 13.57
N PRO A 188 -3.16 -17.15 12.49
CA PRO A 188 -2.61 -18.28 11.73
C PRO A 188 -1.40 -17.91 10.83
N ILE A 189 -1.09 -16.62 10.75
CA ILE A 189 -0.05 -16.04 9.87
C ILE A 189 0.66 -14.88 10.58
N SER A 190 1.96 -14.74 10.34
CA SER A 190 2.73 -13.59 10.83
C SER A 190 2.48 -12.34 9.96
N GLY A 191 2.60 -11.16 10.55
CA GLY A 191 2.56 -9.88 9.84
C GLY A 191 3.66 -9.76 8.79
N THR A 192 4.86 -10.31 9.02
CA THR A 192 5.92 -10.37 7.99
C THR A 192 5.47 -11.20 6.77
N GLN A 193 4.87 -12.37 6.99
CA GLN A 193 4.34 -13.21 5.91
C GLN A 193 3.16 -12.54 5.19
N MET A 194 2.25 -11.90 5.93
CA MET A 194 1.14 -11.14 5.36
C MET A 194 1.65 -10.03 4.44
N LEU A 195 2.63 -9.25 4.92
CA LEU A 195 3.24 -8.17 4.15
C LEU A 195 3.92 -8.68 2.87
N GLU A 196 4.66 -9.78 2.98
CA GLU A 196 5.31 -10.41 1.82
C GLU A 196 4.30 -10.83 0.74
N ILE A 197 3.20 -11.47 1.16
CA ILE A 197 2.15 -11.92 0.25
C ILE A 197 1.44 -10.72 -0.40
N LEU A 198 1.04 -9.72 0.38
CA LEU A 198 0.41 -8.50 -0.15
C LEU A 198 1.33 -7.78 -1.14
N PHE A 199 2.62 -7.68 -0.83
CA PHE A 199 3.60 -7.06 -1.72
C PHE A 199 3.72 -7.84 -3.03
N LYS A 200 3.99 -9.15 -2.97
CA LYS A 200 4.23 -9.98 -4.17
C LYS A 200 3.02 -10.09 -5.08
N THR A 201 1.83 -10.23 -4.49
CA THR A 201 0.56 -10.33 -5.23
C THR A 201 0.13 -8.98 -5.85
N GLY A 202 0.69 -7.85 -5.41
CA GLY A 202 0.44 -6.54 -6.01
C GLY A 202 0.93 -6.37 -7.46
N PHE A 203 1.84 -7.24 -7.92
CA PHE A 203 2.50 -7.11 -9.24
C PHE A 203 1.90 -7.99 -10.35
N PHE A 204 0.81 -8.71 -10.09
CA PHE A 204 0.17 -9.53 -11.12
C PHE A 204 -0.31 -8.69 -12.31
N ALA A 205 0.10 -9.10 -13.50
CA ALA A 205 -0.42 -8.60 -14.77
C ALA A 205 -1.87 -9.05 -15.00
N ASP A 206 -2.17 -10.30 -14.66
CA ASP A 206 -3.51 -10.88 -14.70
C ASP A 206 -4.14 -10.83 -13.31
N LYS A 207 -5.15 -9.96 -13.14
CA LYS A 207 -5.82 -9.76 -11.85
C LYS A 207 -6.62 -10.96 -11.40
N GLU A 208 -7.15 -11.77 -12.31
CA GLU A 208 -7.91 -12.98 -11.95
C GLU A 208 -7.00 -14.02 -11.30
N LYS A 209 -5.82 -14.27 -11.89
CA LYS A 209 -4.81 -15.15 -11.28
C LYS A 209 -4.39 -14.67 -9.89
N GLY A 210 -4.24 -13.35 -9.72
CA GLY A 210 -3.93 -12.75 -8.43
C GLY A 210 -5.04 -12.97 -7.40
N ILE A 211 -6.30 -12.77 -7.79
CA ILE A 211 -7.48 -13.04 -6.94
C ILE A 211 -7.51 -14.51 -6.51
N ASP A 212 -7.36 -15.43 -7.46
CA ASP A 212 -7.40 -16.87 -7.19
C ASP A 212 -6.31 -17.30 -6.21
N LEU A 213 -5.07 -16.81 -6.40
CA LEU A 213 -3.98 -17.11 -5.48
C LEU A 213 -4.22 -16.55 -4.08
N ILE A 214 -4.72 -15.31 -3.97
CA ILE A 214 -5.03 -14.71 -2.65
C ILE A 214 -6.12 -15.51 -1.93
N ASN A 215 -7.14 -16.00 -2.65
CA ASN A 215 -8.17 -16.86 -2.08
C ASN A 215 -7.60 -18.22 -1.64
N GLU A 216 -6.76 -18.86 -2.46
CA GLU A 216 -6.06 -20.12 -2.10
C GLU A 216 -5.22 -19.96 -0.81
N ILE A 217 -4.50 -18.84 -0.69
CA ILE A 217 -3.73 -18.50 0.52
C ILE A 217 -4.66 -18.28 1.72
N THR A 218 -5.76 -17.57 1.52
CA THR A 218 -6.74 -17.27 2.57
C THR A 218 -7.33 -18.57 3.13
N ASP A 219 -7.78 -19.48 2.27
CA ASP A 219 -8.31 -20.79 2.66
C ASP A 219 -7.27 -21.61 3.43
N ALA A 220 -6.00 -21.59 2.98
CA ALA A 220 -4.92 -22.28 3.69
C ALA A 220 -4.66 -21.69 5.09
N CYS A 221 -4.84 -20.37 5.28
CA CYS A 221 -4.72 -19.72 6.59
C CYS A 221 -5.91 -20.06 7.50
N LEU A 222 -7.12 -20.11 6.95
CA LEU A 222 -8.32 -20.49 7.70
C LEU A 222 -8.27 -21.97 8.14
N GLN A 223 -7.80 -22.88 7.29
CA GLN A 223 -7.59 -24.28 7.66
C GLN A 223 -6.57 -24.46 8.80
N LYS A 224 -5.52 -23.64 8.84
CA LYS A 224 -4.60 -23.61 9.99
C LYS A 224 -5.30 -23.16 11.26
N ALA A 225 -6.09 -22.07 11.17
CA ALA A 225 -6.85 -21.56 12.29
C ALA A 225 -7.82 -22.62 12.86
N GLU A 226 -8.52 -23.37 12.01
CA GLU A 226 -9.40 -24.48 12.41
C GLU A 226 -8.64 -25.60 13.16
N LYS A 227 -7.41 -25.88 12.75
CA LYS A 227 -6.51 -26.84 13.40
C LYS A 227 -5.76 -26.28 14.60
N GLN A 228 -5.99 -25.02 14.96
CA GLN A 228 -5.27 -24.28 16.00
C GLN A 228 -3.74 -24.23 15.74
N GLU A 229 -3.34 -24.26 14.47
CA GLU A 229 -1.95 -24.11 14.06
C GLU A 229 -1.60 -22.63 13.90
N SER A 230 -0.66 -22.14 14.72
CA SER A 230 -0.25 -20.75 14.74
C SER A 230 1.23 -20.63 15.10
N PRO A 231 1.97 -19.65 14.53
CA PRO A 231 3.31 -19.30 15.01
C PRO A 231 3.30 -18.57 16.37
N PHE A 232 2.12 -18.14 16.83
CA PHE A 232 1.90 -17.39 18.06
C PHE A 232 1.00 -18.14 19.06
N THR A 233 0.98 -17.68 20.31
CA THR A 233 0.07 -18.16 21.35
C THR A 233 -1.06 -17.16 21.61
N THR A 234 -2.05 -17.55 22.42
CA THR A 234 -3.12 -16.64 22.84
C THR A 234 -2.62 -15.47 23.67
N ASP A 235 -1.43 -15.57 24.24
CA ASP A 235 -0.85 -14.56 25.13
C ASP A 235 0.17 -13.66 24.41
N THR A 236 0.45 -13.95 23.13
CA THR A 236 1.31 -13.09 22.31
C THR A 236 0.69 -11.70 22.14
N PRO A 237 1.41 -10.61 22.47
CA PRO A 237 0.93 -9.24 22.28
C PRO A 237 0.59 -8.94 20.82
N ARG A 238 -0.63 -8.46 20.56
CA ARG A 238 -1.13 -8.18 19.21
C ARG A 238 -0.98 -6.71 18.87
N ILE A 239 -0.21 -6.42 17.84
CA ILE A 239 0.19 -5.06 17.47
C ILE A 239 -0.49 -4.63 16.17
N LEU A 240 -1.10 -3.45 16.20
CA LEU A 240 -1.51 -2.75 14.98
C LEU A 240 -0.41 -1.79 14.56
N LEU A 241 0.06 -1.93 13.32
CA LEU A 241 1.02 -1.00 12.72
C LEU A 241 0.27 0.07 11.91
N THR A 242 0.41 1.33 12.30
CA THR A 242 -0.15 2.49 11.60
C THR A 242 0.94 3.40 11.04
N GLY A 243 0.54 4.36 10.21
CA GLY A 243 1.43 5.39 9.66
C GLY A 243 1.79 5.18 8.20
N VAL A 244 3.08 5.21 7.88
CA VAL A 244 3.60 5.14 6.51
C VAL A 244 3.52 3.72 5.91
N PRO A 245 3.46 3.58 4.56
CA PRO A 245 3.50 2.27 3.92
C PRO A 245 4.84 1.57 4.09
N VAL A 246 4.80 0.25 4.19
CA VAL A 246 5.93 -0.68 4.40
C VAL A 246 5.92 -1.72 3.30
N GLY A 247 7.08 -2.22 2.86
CA GLY A 247 7.14 -3.33 1.92
C GLY A 247 8.42 -4.14 2.07
N LEU A 248 8.68 -5.04 1.14
CA LEU A 248 9.86 -5.89 1.19
C LEU A 248 11.14 -5.04 1.05
N GLY A 249 11.98 -5.06 2.09
CA GLY A 249 13.19 -4.24 2.18
C GLY A 249 13.06 -3.01 3.08
N SER A 250 11.84 -2.63 3.47
CA SER A 250 11.57 -1.57 4.45
C SER A 250 10.79 -2.08 5.66
N ASP A 251 10.68 -3.39 5.80
CA ASP A 251 9.92 -4.14 6.81
C ASP A 251 10.67 -4.36 8.13
N LYS A 252 11.79 -3.66 8.33
CA LYS A 252 12.66 -3.74 9.52
C LYS A 252 11.87 -3.66 10.84
N VAL A 253 10.96 -2.69 10.99
CA VAL A 253 10.16 -2.54 12.22
C VAL A 253 9.21 -3.71 12.45
N VAL A 254 8.60 -4.25 11.39
CA VAL A 254 7.73 -5.44 11.46
C VAL A 254 8.53 -6.64 11.96
N LYS A 255 9.72 -6.85 11.39
CA LYS A 255 10.63 -7.94 11.80
C LYS A 255 11.08 -7.81 13.24
N ILE A 256 11.43 -6.60 13.69
CA ILE A 256 11.85 -6.37 15.08
C ILE A 256 10.70 -6.70 16.04
N LEU A 257 9.48 -6.22 15.76
CA LEU A 257 8.30 -6.53 16.57
C LEU A 257 8.08 -8.05 16.71
N GLU A 258 8.07 -8.78 15.60
CA GLU A 258 7.83 -10.23 15.64
C GLU A 258 8.98 -11.00 16.30
N ASN A 259 10.23 -10.61 16.04
CA ASN A 259 11.40 -11.23 16.67
C ASN A 259 11.49 -10.93 18.18
N SER A 260 10.91 -9.81 18.63
CA SER A 260 10.77 -9.45 20.04
C SER A 260 9.54 -10.09 20.70
N GLY A 261 8.82 -10.97 20.00
CA GLY A 261 7.75 -11.79 20.59
C GLY A 261 6.35 -11.22 20.44
N ALA A 262 6.11 -10.27 19.53
CA ALA A 262 4.79 -9.76 19.21
C ALA A 262 4.19 -10.36 17.93
N ASP A 263 2.87 -10.23 17.75
CA ASP A 263 2.13 -10.59 16.54
C ASP A 263 1.66 -9.28 15.87
N VAL A 264 2.19 -8.96 14.69
CA VAL A 264 1.71 -7.80 13.92
C VAL A 264 0.48 -8.19 13.12
N VAL A 265 -0.70 -7.94 13.70
CA VAL A 265 -1.98 -8.49 13.23
C VAL A 265 -2.64 -7.66 12.15
N ALA A 266 -2.28 -6.38 12.02
CA ALA A 266 -2.93 -5.48 11.07
C ALA A 266 -2.04 -4.30 10.66
N PHE A 267 -2.24 -3.86 9.42
CA PHE A 267 -1.57 -2.71 8.82
C PHE A 267 -2.62 -1.67 8.40
N GLU A 268 -2.72 -0.55 9.10
CA GLU A 268 -3.68 0.52 8.77
C GLU A 268 -3.26 1.28 7.49
N ASN A 269 -1.97 1.30 7.18
CA ASN A 269 -1.36 2.11 6.13
C ASN A 269 -1.67 1.65 4.68
N CYS A 270 -1.08 2.33 3.70
CA CYS A 270 -1.30 2.08 2.26
C CYS A 270 -0.79 0.70 1.76
N SER A 271 -0.04 -0.04 2.57
CA SER A 271 0.41 -1.41 2.27
C SER A 271 -0.56 -2.46 2.80
N GLY A 272 -1.53 -2.05 3.63
CA GLY A 272 -2.59 -2.88 4.17
C GLY A 272 -3.96 -2.28 3.90
N TYR A 273 -4.71 -1.98 4.95
CA TYR A 273 -6.15 -1.73 4.92
C TYR A 273 -6.60 -0.54 4.07
N LYS A 274 -5.76 0.49 3.86
CA LYS A 274 -6.12 1.62 2.99
C LYS A 274 -6.35 1.23 1.52
N GLN A 275 -5.90 0.06 1.08
CA GLN A 275 -6.02 -0.36 -0.32
C GLN A 275 -7.31 -1.14 -0.65
N VAL A 276 -8.13 -1.51 0.35
CA VAL A 276 -9.25 -2.47 0.15
C VAL A 276 -10.64 -1.84 0.20
N PHE A 277 -10.76 -0.51 0.20
CA PHE A 277 -12.06 0.13 0.14
C PHE A 277 -12.68 0.01 -1.26
N GLN A 278 -13.90 -0.51 -1.32
CA GLN A 278 -14.59 -0.81 -2.58
C GLN A 278 -15.24 0.43 -3.18
N VAL A 279 -15.31 0.46 -4.51
CA VAL A 279 -16.02 1.48 -5.29
C VAL A 279 -17.48 1.04 -5.45
N ASP A 280 -18.43 1.97 -5.38
CA ASP A 280 -19.86 1.69 -5.60
C ASP A 280 -20.10 1.28 -7.07
N GLU A 281 -20.58 0.06 -7.29
CA GLU A 281 -20.76 -0.55 -8.62
C GLU A 281 -22.02 -0.03 -9.34
N ASP A 282 -22.96 0.58 -8.62
CA ASP A 282 -24.30 0.95 -9.12
C ASP A 282 -24.42 2.43 -9.52
N LYS A 283 -23.35 3.21 -9.37
CA LYS A 283 -23.32 4.64 -9.66
C LYS A 283 -22.68 4.94 -11.01
N ASP A 284 -22.71 6.22 -11.37
CA ASP A 284 -21.87 6.73 -12.45
C ASP A 284 -20.39 6.35 -12.18
N PRO A 285 -19.72 5.62 -13.08
CA PRO A 285 -18.50 4.90 -12.74
C PRO A 285 -17.34 5.85 -12.42
N ILE A 286 -17.19 6.96 -13.16
CA ILE A 286 -16.12 7.91 -12.88
C ILE A 286 -16.38 8.67 -11.57
N ARG A 287 -17.63 9.03 -11.28
CA ARG A 287 -17.98 9.72 -10.04
C ARG A 287 -17.89 8.81 -8.81
N ALA A 288 -18.25 7.54 -8.96
CA ALA A 288 -18.06 6.52 -7.92
C ALA A 288 -16.58 6.36 -7.57
N LEU A 289 -15.75 6.25 -8.61
CA LEU A 289 -14.29 6.16 -8.50
C LEU A 289 -13.72 7.40 -7.81
N ALA A 290 -14.08 8.59 -8.28
CA ALA A 290 -13.65 9.86 -7.70
C ALA A 290 -14.01 9.95 -6.20
N LYS A 291 -15.25 9.63 -5.85
CA LYS A 291 -15.72 9.66 -4.45
C LYS A 291 -14.93 8.69 -3.57
N GLN A 292 -14.72 7.47 -4.03
CA GLN A 292 -14.03 6.44 -3.26
C GLN A 292 -12.54 6.77 -3.06
N TYR A 293 -11.88 7.22 -4.13
CA TYR A 293 -10.46 7.57 -4.09
C TYR A 293 -10.21 8.83 -3.26
N LEU A 294 -11.09 9.84 -3.33
CA LEU A 294 -11.01 11.03 -2.47
C LEU A 294 -11.16 10.68 -0.98
N ALA A 295 -11.91 9.62 -0.64
CA ALA A 295 -12.18 9.19 0.72
C ALA A 295 -11.03 8.39 1.38
N ILE A 296 -9.92 8.12 0.69
CA ILE A 296 -8.78 7.40 1.26
C ILE A 296 -8.21 8.20 2.47
N PRO A 297 -8.12 7.62 3.67
CA PRO A 297 -7.72 8.35 4.88
C PRO A 297 -6.19 8.48 5.00
N CYS A 298 -5.58 9.26 4.11
CA CYS A 298 -4.14 9.56 4.14
C CYS A 298 -3.87 10.87 4.88
N SER A 299 -2.75 10.96 5.61
CA SER A 299 -2.34 12.13 6.39
C SER A 299 -2.16 13.44 5.60
N VAL A 300 -2.15 13.37 4.27
CA VAL A 300 -2.12 14.54 3.37
C VAL A 300 -3.46 15.27 3.28
N MET A 301 -4.55 14.66 3.78
CA MET A 301 -5.88 15.26 3.86
C MET A 301 -6.02 16.06 5.16
N SER A 302 -6.70 17.21 5.11
CA SER A 302 -6.92 18.05 6.29
C SER A 302 -8.34 18.64 6.31
N PRO A 303 -9.18 18.32 7.32
CA PRO A 303 -8.95 17.33 8.38
C PRO A 303 -9.01 15.87 7.83
N ASN A 304 -8.57 14.90 8.63
CA ASN A 304 -8.52 13.47 8.26
C ASN A 304 -9.29 12.53 9.24
N PRO A 305 -10.57 12.80 9.55
CA PRO A 305 -11.32 12.00 10.52
C PRO A 305 -11.50 10.54 10.08
N GLY A 306 -11.47 10.27 8.78
CA GLY A 306 -11.58 8.91 8.26
C GLY A 306 -10.44 7.99 8.70
N ARG A 307 -9.28 8.53 9.10
CA ARG A 307 -8.17 7.74 9.67
C ARG A 307 -8.49 7.29 11.09
N GLU A 308 -9.07 8.17 11.89
CA GLU A 308 -9.53 7.83 13.25
C GLU A 308 -10.62 6.75 13.18
N ASP A 309 -11.64 6.93 12.32
CA ASP A 309 -12.71 5.94 12.10
C ASP A 309 -12.18 4.58 11.63
N LEU A 310 -11.11 4.57 10.83
CA LEU A 310 -10.46 3.33 10.42
C LEU A 310 -9.74 2.66 11.60
N LEU A 311 -8.96 3.41 12.38
CA LEU A 311 -8.25 2.91 13.55
C LEU A 311 -9.20 2.33 14.60
N ILE A 312 -10.31 3.02 14.91
CA ILE A 312 -11.34 2.54 15.85
C ILE A 312 -11.83 1.15 15.44
N ARG A 313 -12.24 1.00 14.17
CA ARG A 313 -12.73 -0.29 13.64
C ARG A 313 -11.68 -1.38 13.67
N MET A 314 -10.42 -1.04 13.35
CA MET A 314 -9.34 -2.02 13.30
C MET A 314 -8.92 -2.49 14.69
N VAL A 315 -8.84 -1.59 15.68
CA VAL A 315 -8.53 -1.95 17.08
C VAL A 315 -9.55 -2.97 17.60
N GLU A 316 -10.84 -2.74 17.36
CA GLU A 316 -11.91 -3.66 17.76
C GLU A 316 -11.85 -4.99 16.98
N THR A 317 -11.70 -4.92 15.66
CA THR A 317 -11.71 -6.12 14.78
C THR A 317 -10.55 -7.06 15.10
N PHE A 318 -9.35 -6.52 15.30
CA PHE A 318 -8.14 -7.31 15.47
C PHE A 318 -7.78 -7.60 16.93
N LYS A 319 -8.54 -7.07 17.90
CA LYS A 319 -8.30 -7.25 19.34
C LYS A 319 -6.84 -6.91 19.68
N VAL A 320 -6.49 -5.67 19.39
CA VAL A 320 -5.13 -5.14 19.48
C VAL A 320 -4.78 -4.87 20.94
N ASP A 321 -3.57 -5.24 21.35
CA ASP A 321 -3.03 -5.02 22.69
C ASP A 321 -2.10 -3.79 22.73
N GLY A 322 -1.59 -3.32 21.58
CA GLY A 322 -0.81 -2.09 21.47
C GLY A 322 -0.70 -1.53 20.05
N ILE A 323 -0.45 -0.23 19.92
CA ILE A 323 -0.32 0.46 18.63
C ILE A 323 1.12 0.93 18.42
N VAL A 324 1.70 0.59 17.28
CA VAL A 324 2.96 1.16 16.81
C VAL A 324 2.68 2.09 15.62
N ASP A 325 2.99 3.37 15.77
CA ASP A 325 2.91 4.35 14.67
C ASP A 325 4.30 4.55 14.06
N LEU A 326 4.45 4.09 12.82
CA LEU A 326 5.67 4.19 12.07
C LEU A 326 5.63 5.40 11.14
N THR A 327 6.68 6.21 11.22
CA THR A 327 6.90 7.35 10.34
C THR A 327 8.27 7.23 9.65
N TRP A 328 8.30 7.47 8.35
CA TRP A 328 9.56 7.62 7.63
C TRP A 328 10.15 9.00 7.92
N GLN A 329 11.46 9.08 8.12
CA GLN A 329 12.16 10.36 8.24
C GLN A 329 11.74 11.34 7.14
N ALA A 330 11.51 12.60 7.53
CA ALA A 330 11.00 13.66 6.64
C ALA A 330 9.61 13.42 6.01
N CYS A 331 8.80 12.50 6.57
CA CYS A 331 7.38 12.37 6.23
C CYS A 331 6.52 13.24 7.16
N HIS A 332 6.49 14.55 6.91
CA HIS A 332 5.91 15.52 7.83
C HIS A 332 4.42 15.32 8.13
N THR A 333 3.60 14.96 7.14
CA THR A 333 2.16 14.83 7.33
C THR A 333 1.81 13.73 8.34
N TYR A 334 2.41 12.54 8.19
CA TYR A 334 2.25 11.46 9.16
C TYR A 334 2.90 11.79 10.51
N ASN A 335 4.07 12.43 10.52
CA ASN A 335 4.76 12.79 11.78
C ASN A 335 3.94 13.78 12.63
N VAL A 336 3.36 14.81 12.01
CA VAL A 336 2.53 15.79 12.71
C VAL A 336 1.22 15.15 13.19
N GLU A 337 0.59 14.32 12.36
CA GLU A 337 -0.66 13.63 12.72
C GLU A 337 -0.46 12.58 13.83
N ALA A 338 0.75 12.03 14.00
CA ALA A 338 1.07 11.04 15.04
C ALA A 338 0.78 11.52 16.48
N PHE A 339 0.73 12.84 16.72
CA PHE A 339 0.28 13.40 17.99
C PHE A 339 -1.20 13.07 18.25
N GLN A 340 -2.07 13.30 17.26
CA GLN A 340 -3.51 13.01 17.39
C GLN A 340 -3.76 11.50 17.48
N ILE A 341 -2.97 10.69 16.76
CA ILE A 341 -3.06 9.23 16.85
C ILE A 341 -2.66 8.73 18.24
N ARG A 342 -1.67 9.35 18.90
CA ARG A 342 -1.34 9.06 20.30
C ARG A 342 -2.51 9.36 21.22
N GLU A 343 -3.11 10.55 21.10
CA GLU A 343 -4.26 10.92 21.93
C GLU A 343 -5.42 9.95 21.74
N LEU A 344 -5.71 9.55 20.49
CA LEU A 344 -6.72 8.53 20.20
C LEU A 344 -6.39 7.20 20.90
N ALA A 345 -5.16 6.71 20.79
CA ALA A 345 -4.73 5.45 21.39
C ALA A 345 -4.84 5.45 22.92
N GLU A 346 -4.30 6.49 23.57
CA GLU A 346 -4.24 6.58 25.03
C GLU A 346 -5.59 6.95 25.64
N GLN A 347 -6.31 7.90 25.06
CA GLN A 347 -7.53 8.46 25.66
C GLN A 347 -8.81 7.71 25.27
N THR A 348 -8.85 7.14 24.05
CA THR A 348 -10.05 6.45 23.54
C THR A 348 -9.95 4.95 23.69
N PHE A 349 -8.80 4.36 23.29
CA PHE A 349 -8.63 2.90 23.36
C PHE A 349 -8.05 2.42 24.69
N ASN A 350 -7.43 3.33 25.46
CA ASN A 350 -6.65 2.98 26.65
C ASN A 350 -5.60 1.89 26.33
N LEU A 351 -4.92 2.04 25.18
CA LEU A 351 -3.89 1.12 24.70
C LEU A 351 -2.51 1.78 24.76
N PRO A 352 -1.45 1.01 25.08
CA PRO A 352 -0.07 1.45 24.90
C PRO A 352 0.21 1.90 23.46
N TYR A 353 0.95 2.99 23.32
CA TYR A 353 1.30 3.59 22.04
C TYR A 353 2.81 3.85 21.91
N LEU A 354 3.41 3.43 20.80
CA LEU A 354 4.81 3.70 20.48
C LEU A 354 4.93 4.36 19.10
N HIS A 355 5.43 5.60 19.06
CA HIS A 355 5.81 6.26 17.82
C HIS A 355 7.28 6.03 17.48
N LEU A 356 7.55 5.56 16.27
CA LEU A 356 8.88 5.29 15.74
C LEU A 356 9.11 6.10 14.46
N GLU A 357 10.18 6.88 14.43
CA GLU A 357 10.67 7.55 13.22
C GLU A 357 12.00 6.93 12.79
N THR A 358 12.08 6.43 11.56
CA THR A 358 13.27 5.72 11.03
C THR A 358 13.35 5.85 9.49
N ASP A 359 14.39 5.28 8.90
CA ASP A 359 14.58 5.12 7.45
C ASP A 359 14.79 3.64 7.05
N TYR A 360 15.20 3.39 5.81
CA TYR A 360 15.44 2.04 5.29
C TYR A 360 16.83 1.49 5.64
N SER A 361 17.70 2.27 6.29
CA SER A 361 19.02 1.81 6.70
C SER A 361 18.92 0.86 7.90
N GLU A 362 19.89 -0.02 8.10
CA GLU A 362 19.95 -0.91 9.28
C GLU A 362 20.71 -0.26 10.46
N SER A 363 21.01 1.04 10.38
CA SER A 363 21.92 1.70 11.33
C SER A 363 21.33 1.91 12.72
N ASP A 364 20.01 2.00 12.84
CA ASP A 364 19.26 2.22 14.07
C ASP A 364 18.52 0.96 14.57
N THR A 365 18.78 -0.21 13.97
CA THR A 365 18.08 -1.48 14.28
C THR A 365 18.12 -1.82 15.77
N GLU A 366 19.29 -1.70 16.41
CA GLU A 366 19.43 -1.98 17.85
C GLU A 366 18.70 -0.96 18.74
N GLN A 367 18.69 0.31 18.33
CA GLN A 367 17.95 1.35 19.05
C GLN A 367 16.44 1.11 18.98
N LEU A 368 15.94 0.74 17.79
CA LEU A 368 14.53 0.38 17.60
C LEU A 368 14.16 -0.85 18.42
N ARG A 369 15.02 -1.89 18.44
CA ARG A 369 14.82 -3.11 19.23
C ARG A 369 14.64 -2.83 20.72
N VAL A 370 15.54 -2.06 21.33
CA VAL A 370 15.42 -1.71 22.76
C VAL A 370 14.12 -0.96 23.07
N ARG A 371 13.71 -0.03 22.20
CA ARG A 371 12.45 0.73 22.39
C ARG A 371 11.21 -0.16 22.23
N ILE A 372 11.26 -1.11 21.29
CA ILE A 372 10.18 -2.07 21.06
C ILE A 372 10.08 -3.06 22.23
N GLU A 373 11.20 -3.62 22.70
CA GLU A 373 11.22 -4.51 23.87
C GLU A 373 10.63 -3.82 25.11
N ALA A 374 11.05 -2.59 25.40
CA ALA A 374 10.50 -1.81 26.52
C ALA A 374 8.99 -1.50 26.36
N PHE A 375 8.52 -1.32 25.12
CA PHE A 375 7.09 -1.14 24.84
C PHE A 375 6.30 -2.43 25.06
N LEU A 376 6.83 -3.58 24.63
CA LEU A 376 6.19 -4.88 24.82
C LEU A 376 6.15 -5.30 26.29
N GLU A 377 7.10 -4.85 27.13
CA GLU A 377 7.05 -5.04 28.59
C GLU A 377 5.88 -4.30 29.27
N MET A 378 5.27 -3.31 28.60
CA MET A 378 4.12 -2.55 29.12
C MET A 378 2.76 -3.17 28.76
N ILE A 379 2.75 -4.21 27.91
CA ILE A 379 1.56 -4.93 27.43
C ILE A 379 1.49 -6.27 28.16
#